data_AF-A0A662AQ35-F1
#
_entry.id   AF-A0A662AQ35-F1
#
_cell.length_a   1.000
_cell.length_b   1.000
_cell.length_c   1.000
_cell.angle_alpha   90.00
_cell.angle_beta   90.00
_cell.angle_gamma   90.00
#
_symmetry.space_group_name_H-M   'P 1'
#
loop_
_entity.id
_entity.type
_entity.pdbx_description
1 polymer ?
#
loop_
_entity_poly.entity_id
_entity_poly.type
_entity_poly.pdbx_seq_one_letter_code
_entity_poly.pdbx_strand_id
1 'polypeptide(L)'
;MEPTLYPLKFKPILKDKIWGGPKLRDALGKNASDKAGESWEISGVEGDISVAENGFLAGNSLQDLAEIYMGDLLGDSIYERFGVEFPLLIKFIDAADFLSVQVHPDDALARERHNSYGKTEMWYIVESDKGQLIAGFNQELDREQYLQHLIGGTLKEILNFEAVASGDIYFMPAGRVHAIGSGVLLAEIQQTSDVTYRIYDWDR
;
A
#
# COMPACT_ATOMS: atom_id res chain seq x y z
N MET A 1 28.78 -15.35 -22.73
CA MET A 1 27.98 -14.13 -22.53
C MET A 1 27.61 -14.14 -21.06
N GLU A 2 27.98 -13.10 -20.33
CA GLU A 2 27.47 -12.95 -18.96
C GLU A 2 25.94 -12.85 -19.02
N PRO A 3 25.22 -13.48 -18.08
CA PRO A 3 23.76 -13.42 -18.08
C PRO A 3 23.33 -11.96 -17.89
N THR A 4 22.79 -11.35 -18.94
CA THR A 4 22.28 -9.98 -18.88
C THR A 4 20.95 -9.97 -18.14
N LEU A 5 20.71 -8.94 -17.32
CA LEU A 5 19.39 -8.70 -16.73
C LEU A 5 18.32 -8.63 -17.84
N TYR A 6 17.12 -9.08 -17.50
CA TYR A 6 15.96 -9.16 -18.39
C TYR A 6 14.72 -8.68 -17.63
N PRO A 7 13.59 -8.39 -18.32
CA PRO A 7 12.36 -8.03 -17.62
C PRO A 7 11.94 -9.10 -16.60
N LEU A 8 12.08 -8.76 -15.32
CA LEU A 8 11.72 -9.62 -14.20
C LEU A 8 10.22 -9.55 -13.96
N LYS A 9 9.62 -10.72 -13.76
CA LYS A 9 8.28 -10.90 -13.20
C LYS A 9 8.43 -11.46 -11.80
N PHE A 10 7.55 -11.04 -10.90
CA PHE A 10 7.54 -11.50 -9.52
C PHE A 10 6.23 -12.25 -9.24
N LYS A 11 6.32 -13.27 -8.38
CA LYS A 11 5.12 -13.95 -7.87
C LYS A 11 4.37 -12.98 -6.95
N PRO A 12 3.06 -12.73 -7.18
CA PRO A 12 2.29 -11.87 -6.29
C PRO A 12 2.10 -12.53 -4.92
N ILE A 13 2.17 -11.72 -3.86
CA ILE A 13 1.87 -12.16 -2.49
C ILE A 13 0.45 -11.73 -2.17
N LEU A 14 -0.45 -12.70 -2.07
CA LEU A 14 -1.89 -12.47 -1.87
C LEU A 14 -2.23 -12.49 -0.38
N LYS A 15 -2.99 -11.50 0.08
CA LYS A 15 -3.40 -11.37 1.49
C LYS A 15 -4.91 -11.26 1.61
N ASP A 16 -5.49 -12.21 2.32
CA ASP A 16 -6.89 -12.15 2.73
C ASP A 16 -7.09 -11.07 3.80
N LYS A 17 -8.20 -10.33 3.69
CA LYS A 17 -8.58 -9.26 4.60
C LYS A 17 -10.07 -9.33 4.89
N ILE A 18 -10.47 -8.87 6.07
CA ILE A 18 -11.89 -8.83 6.47
C ILE A 18 -12.75 -7.96 5.54
N TRP A 19 -12.15 -6.98 4.89
CA TRP A 19 -12.76 -6.06 3.93
C TRP A 19 -12.51 -6.46 2.47
N GLY A 20 -11.77 -7.54 2.22
CA GLY A 20 -11.36 -7.95 0.88
C GLY A 20 -12.51 -8.56 0.08
N GLY A 21 -12.35 -8.54 -1.25
CA GLY A 21 -13.35 -9.04 -2.20
C GLY A 21 -12.76 -9.97 -3.27
N PRO A 22 -13.57 -10.30 -4.29
CA PRO A 22 -13.16 -11.19 -5.36
C PRO A 22 -12.53 -10.49 -6.58
N LYS A 23 -12.44 -9.15 -6.63
CA LYS A 23 -12.02 -8.41 -7.85
C LYS A 23 -10.58 -8.67 -8.24
N LEU A 24 -9.69 -8.97 -7.29
CA LEU A 24 -8.33 -9.40 -7.64
C LEU A 24 -8.35 -10.65 -8.55
N ARG A 25 -9.26 -11.59 -8.29
CA ARG A 25 -9.46 -12.75 -9.16
C ARG A 25 -10.24 -12.37 -10.42
N ASP A 26 -11.38 -11.72 -10.26
CA ASP A 26 -12.36 -11.58 -11.34
C ASP A 26 -11.95 -10.52 -12.39
N ALA A 27 -11.40 -9.40 -11.94
CA ALA A 27 -10.98 -8.30 -12.82
C ALA A 27 -9.51 -8.43 -13.26
N LEU A 28 -8.62 -8.87 -12.36
CA LEU A 28 -7.18 -8.95 -12.64
C LEU A 28 -6.66 -10.36 -12.94
N GLY A 29 -7.53 -11.38 -12.92
CA GLY A 29 -7.16 -12.76 -13.24
C GLY A 29 -6.19 -13.41 -12.25
N LYS A 30 -6.09 -12.90 -11.02
CA LYS A 30 -5.18 -13.43 -9.99
C LYS A 30 -5.72 -14.74 -9.43
N ASN A 31 -4.82 -15.64 -9.00
CA ASN A 31 -5.19 -16.86 -8.28
C ASN A 31 -5.55 -16.55 -6.80
N ALA A 32 -6.54 -15.69 -6.60
CA ALA A 32 -6.91 -15.11 -5.30
C ALA A 32 -8.22 -15.70 -4.75
N SER A 33 -8.37 -15.63 -3.43
CA SER A 33 -9.61 -16.03 -2.74
C SER A 33 -10.71 -14.98 -2.93
N ASP A 34 -11.95 -15.29 -2.51
CA ASP A 34 -13.06 -14.33 -2.47
C ASP A 34 -12.91 -13.23 -1.39
N LYS A 35 -11.87 -13.31 -0.55
CA LYS A 35 -11.57 -12.37 0.54
C LYS A 35 -10.20 -11.69 0.38
N ALA A 36 -9.57 -11.85 -0.77
CA ALA A 36 -8.26 -11.27 -1.01
C ALA A 36 -8.38 -9.75 -1.08
N GLY A 37 -7.89 -9.06 -0.05
CA GLY A 37 -7.92 -7.60 -0.01
C GLY A 37 -6.70 -6.98 -0.67
N GLU A 38 -5.56 -7.67 -0.66
CA GLU A 38 -4.31 -7.14 -1.21
C GLU A 38 -3.61 -8.17 -2.10
N SER A 39 -3.00 -7.70 -3.19
CA SER A 39 -2.01 -8.42 -4.00
C SER A 39 -0.74 -7.59 -4.05
N TRP A 40 0.31 -8.00 -3.34
CA TRP A 40 1.58 -7.30 -3.36
C TRP A 40 2.37 -7.79 -4.57
N GLU A 41 2.63 -6.88 -5.50
CA GLU A 41 3.23 -7.17 -6.80
C GLU A 41 4.75 -7.09 -6.75
N ILE A 42 5.28 -6.08 -6.05
CA ILE A 42 6.72 -5.92 -5.78
C ILE A 42 6.87 -5.43 -4.34
N SER A 43 7.61 -6.16 -3.52
CA SER A 43 7.78 -5.91 -2.10
C SER A 43 9.23 -6.18 -1.68
N GLY A 44 9.80 -5.22 -0.94
CA GLY A 44 11.02 -5.39 -0.16
C GLY A 44 10.76 -5.53 1.35
N VAL A 45 9.49 -5.63 1.79
CA VAL A 45 9.13 -5.68 3.21
C VAL A 45 9.59 -7.00 3.83
N GLU A 46 10.26 -6.93 4.98
CA GLU A 46 10.73 -8.11 5.73
C GLU A 46 9.57 -9.09 6.00
N GLY A 47 9.80 -10.39 5.72
CA GLY A 47 8.79 -11.45 5.83
C GLY A 47 7.91 -11.63 4.59
N ASP A 48 7.84 -10.64 3.70
CA ASP A 48 7.02 -10.64 2.48
C ASP A 48 7.81 -10.13 1.26
N ILE A 49 9.05 -10.61 1.10
CA ILE A 49 9.93 -10.19 0.00
C ILE A 49 9.53 -10.90 -1.30
N SER A 50 9.40 -10.14 -2.39
CA SER A 50 9.04 -10.68 -3.70
C SER A 50 10.09 -11.66 -4.23
N VAL A 51 9.63 -12.70 -4.92
CA VAL A 51 10.47 -13.74 -5.53
C VAL A 51 10.28 -13.75 -7.03
N ALA A 52 11.39 -13.76 -7.79
CA ALA A 52 11.35 -13.78 -9.25
C ALA A 52 10.67 -15.06 -9.76
N GLU A 53 9.83 -14.91 -10.79
CA GLU A 53 9.01 -15.98 -11.35
C GLU A 53 9.57 -16.56 -12.65
N ASN A 54 10.30 -15.77 -13.44
CA ASN A 54 10.68 -16.11 -14.80
C ASN A 54 12.19 -16.13 -15.03
N GLY A 55 12.61 -16.87 -16.05
CA GLY A 55 13.99 -16.92 -16.55
C GLY A 55 14.96 -17.62 -15.59
N PHE A 56 16.26 -17.39 -15.78
CA PHE A 56 17.30 -18.08 -15.01
C PHE A 56 17.46 -17.58 -13.57
N LEU A 57 16.90 -16.40 -13.26
CA LEU A 57 16.84 -15.82 -11.91
C LEU A 57 15.58 -16.23 -11.13
N ALA A 58 14.69 -17.02 -11.72
CA ALA A 58 13.48 -17.49 -11.03
C ALA A 58 13.84 -18.22 -9.72
N GLY A 59 13.09 -17.92 -8.65
CA GLY A 59 13.28 -18.48 -7.32
C GLY A 59 14.20 -17.67 -6.39
N ASN A 60 14.94 -16.68 -6.90
CA ASN A 60 15.71 -15.75 -6.07
C ASN A 60 14.81 -14.64 -5.53
N SER A 61 15.07 -14.18 -4.31
CA SER A 61 14.35 -13.04 -3.72
C SER A 61 14.83 -11.72 -4.34
N LEU A 62 13.98 -10.70 -4.32
CA LEU A 62 14.33 -9.36 -4.77
C LEU A 62 15.56 -8.81 -4.03
N GLN A 63 15.71 -9.15 -2.75
CA GLN A 63 16.85 -8.75 -1.95
C GLN A 63 18.15 -9.44 -2.41
N ASP A 64 18.13 -10.75 -2.67
CA ASP A 64 19.31 -11.47 -3.20
C ASP A 64 19.72 -10.90 -4.56
N LEU A 65 18.74 -10.58 -5.40
CA LEU A 65 18.99 -9.97 -6.71
C LEU A 65 19.57 -8.56 -6.55
N ALA A 66 19.09 -7.77 -5.60
CA ALA A 66 19.64 -6.45 -5.31
C ALA A 66 21.08 -6.53 -4.76
N GLU A 67 21.42 -7.55 -3.97
CA GLU A 67 22.78 -7.76 -3.48
C GLU A 67 23.76 -8.15 -4.60
N ILE A 68 23.32 -9.02 -5.52
CA ILE A 68 24.16 -9.51 -6.63
C ILE A 68 24.32 -8.46 -7.74
N TYR A 69 23.21 -7.83 -8.15
CA TYR A 69 23.17 -6.95 -9.32
C TYR A 69 23.22 -5.46 -8.97
N MET A 70 23.02 -5.09 -7.69
CA MET A 70 23.25 -3.74 -7.18
C MET A 70 22.59 -2.65 -8.04
N GLY A 71 23.37 -1.67 -8.50
CA GLY A 71 22.94 -0.58 -9.36
C GLY A 71 22.49 -1.02 -10.76
N ASP A 72 22.91 -2.17 -11.28
CA ASP A 72 22.42 -2.67 -12.56
C ASP A 72 20.92 -3.06 -12.48
N LEU A 73 20.46 -3.49 -11.30
CA LEU A 73 19.05 -3.80 -11.05
C LEU A 73 18.26 -2.60 -10.55
N LEU A 74 18.77 -1.88 -9.54
CA LEU A 74 18.03 -0.82 -8.84
C LEU A 74 18.29 0.58 -9.40
N GLY A 75 19.37 0.77 -10.14
CA GLY A 75 19.98 2.06 -10.42
C GLY A 75 20.97 2.49 -9.33
N ASP A 76 22.13 3.01 -9.72
CA ASP A 76 23.23 3.36 -8.80
C ASP A 76 22.77 4.28 -7.67
N SER A 77 22.01 5.33 -7.98
CA SER A 77 21.54 6.30 -6.97
C SER A 77 20.55 5.71 -5.96
N ILE A 78 19.78 4.71 -6.37
CA ILE A 78 18.85 4.02 -5.49
C ILE A 78 19.62 3.06 -4.60
N TYR A 79 20.54 2.28 -5.17
CA TYR A 79 21.38 1.35 -4.41
C TYR A 79 22.28 2.08 -3.40
N GLU A 80 22.87 3.22 -3.76
CA GLU A 80 23.66 4.04 -2.83
C GLU A 80 22.84 4.55 -1.64
N ARG A 81 21.55 4.85 -1.86
CA ARG A 81 20.67 5.42 -0.82
C ARG A 81 20.04 4.35 0.06
N PHE A 82 19.61 3.23 -0.51
CA PHE A 82 18.78 2.22 0.16
C PHE A 82 19.47 0.85 0.28
N GLY A 83 20.63 0.66 -0.36
CA GLY A 83 21.34 -0.61 -0.39
C GLY A 83 20.50 -1.69 -1.05
N VAL A 84 20.44 -2.85 -0.40
CA VAL A 84 19.67 -4.02 -0.86
C VAL A 84 18.17 -3.92 -0.56
N GLU A 85 17.75 -2.94 0.24
CA GLU A 85 16.34 -2.75 0.57
C GLU A 85 15.65 -2.01 -0.58
N PHE A 86 14.76 -2.71 -1.29
CA PHE A 86 13.97 -2.08 -2.34
C PHE A 86 13.06 -1.00 -1.73
N PRO A 87 13.06 0.25 -2.23
CA PRO A 87 12.47 1.38 -1.51
C PRO A 87 10.94 1.51 -1.62
N LEU A 88 10.30 0.71 -2.48
CA LEU A 88 8.86 0.79 -2.72
C LEU A 88 8.14 -0.53 -2.43
N LEU A 89 6.86 -0.42 -2.12
CA LEU A 89 5.90 -1.51 -2.10
C LEU A 89 4.77 -1.18 -3.09
N ILE A 90 4.55 -2.09 -4.03
CA ILE A 90 3.56 -1.93 -5.11
C ILE A 90 2.49 -2.99 -4.94
N LYS A 91 1.22 -2.58 -4.90
CA LYS A 91 0.09 -3.48 -4.63
C LYS A 91 -1.11 -3.17 -5.51
N PHE A 92 -1.99 -4.16 -5.62
CA PHE A 92 -3.41 -3.92 -5.85
C PHE A 92 -4.19 -4.11 -4.56
N ILE A 93 -5.23 -3.29 -4.36
CA ILE A 93 -6.15 -3.38 -3.23
C ILE A 93 -7.57 -3.51 -3.78
N ASP A 94 -8.29 -4.53 -3.31
CA ASP A 94 -9.73 -4.71 -3.55
C ASP A 94 -10.50 -4.48 -2.25
N ALA A 95 -11.15 -3.33 -2.16
CA ALA A 95 -11.98 -2.94 -1.03
C ALA A 95 -13.45 -3.28 -1.30
N ALA A 96 -13.90 -4.47 -0.88
CA ALA A 96 -15.31 -4.84 -0.88
C ALA A 96 -16.08 -4.18 0.27
N ASP A 97 -15.38 -3.87 1.37
CA ASP A 97 -15.86 -3.07 2.48
C ASP A 97 -14.84 -1.97 2.82
N PHE A 98 -15.20 -1.03 3.69
CA PHE A 98 -14.29 0.01 4.16
C PHE A 98 -13.04 -0.58 4.84
N LEU A 99 -11.88 -0.03 4.51
CA LEU A 99 -10.68 -0.20 5.32
C LEU A 99 -10.78 0.65 6.59
N SER A 100 -9.96 0.35 7.60
CA SER A 100 -9.86 1.20 8.79
C SER A 100 -9.52 2.64 8.42
N VAL A 101 -10.11 3.60 9.13
CA VAL A 101 -9.59 4.98 9.19
C VAL A 101 -8.22 4.92 9.85
N GLN A 102 -7.21 5.43 9.15
CA GLN A 102 -5.82 5.22 9.53
C GLN A 102 -4.94 6.42 9.17
N VAL A 103 -3.73 6.43 9.72
CA VAL A 103 -2.68 7.39 9.41
C VAL A 103 -1.32 6.70 9.43
N HIS A 104 -0.43 7.14 8.55
CA HIS A 104 0.92 6.63 8.43
C HIS A 104 1.96 7.61 8.97
N PRO A 105 3.05 7.13 9.61
CA PRO A 105 4.15 7.97 10.03
C PRO A 105 4.98 8.46 8.84
N ASP A 106 5.65 9.60 9.02
CA ASP A 106 6.76 10.01 8.18
C ASP A 106 8.05 9.22 8.51
N ASP A 107 9.12 9.46 7.75
CA ASP A 107 10.41 8.75 7.94
C ASP A 107 10.99 8.96 9.35
N ALA A 108 10.84 10.17 9.92
CA ALA A 108 11.40 10.49 11.23
C ALA A 108 10.70 9.70 12.33
N LEU A 109 9.37 9.72 12.36
CA LEU A 109 8.57 9.01 13.35
C LEU A 109 8.63 7.48 13.16
N ALA A 110 8.67 7.01 11.92
CA ALA A 110 8.83 5.58 11.61
C ALA A 110 10.19 5.06 12.07
N ARG A 111 11.26 5.83 11.85
CA ARG A 111 12.60 5.49 12.32
C ARG A 111 12.66 5.44 13.85
N GLU A 112 12.10 6.44 14.53
CA GLU A 112 12.10 6.52 15.99
C GLU A 112 11.39 5.34 16.65
N ARG A 113 10.23 4.94 16.11
CA ARG A 113 9.33 3.97 16.78
C ARG A 113 9.41 2.55 16.27
N HIS A 114 9.79 2.36 15.00
CA HIS A 114 9.71 1.08 14.31
C HIS A 114 10.99 0.71 13.58
N ASN A 115 12.01 1.58 13.62
CA ASN A 115 13.25 1.43 12.85
C ASN A 115 12.99 1.13 11.35
N SER A 116 12.00 1.81 10.76
CA SER A 116 11.58 1.63 9.37
C SER A 116 11.47 2.97 8.64
N TYR A 117 11.19 2.93 7.34
CA TYR A 117 10.77 4.10 6.57
C TYR A 117 9.33 4.49 6.89
N GLY A 118 9.03 5.76 6.64
CA GLY A 118 7.67 6.27 6.63
C GLY A 118 6.84 5.63 5.54
N LYS A 119 5.57 6.02 5.47
CA LYS A 119 4.65 5.49 4.47
C LYS A 119 3.84 6.62 3.84
N THR A 120 4.46 7.25 2.85
CA THR A 120 3.78 8.04 1.82
C THR A 120 3.36 7.12 0.67
N GLU A 121 2.20 7.43 0.09
CA GLU A 121 1.50 6.56 -0.84
C GLU A 121 0.95 7.36 -2.04
N MET A 122 0.68 6.64 -3.12
CA MET A 122 -0.09 7.10 -4.25
C MET A 122 -1.07 6.00 -4.65
N TRP A 123 -2.31 6.37 -4.90
CA TRP A 123 -3.35 5.48 -5.36
C TRP A 123 -3.82 5.85 -6.76
N TYR A 124 -3.91 4.85 -7.63
CA TYR A 124 -4.57 4.93 -8.92
C TYR A 124 -5.82 4.06 -8.91
N ILE A 125 -6.99 4.66 -9.12
CA ILE A 125 -8.26 3.96 -9.10
C ILE A 125 -8.41 3.17 -10.41
N VAL A 126 -8.29 1.85 -10.32
CA VAL A 126 -8.44 0.95 -11.48
C VAL A 126 -9.91 0.80 -11.82
N GLU A 127 -10.72 0.49 -10.81
CA GLU A 127 -12.17 0.30 -10.94
C GLU A 127 -12.91 0.91 -9.75
N SER A 128 -14.06 1.52 -10.00
CA SER A 128 -14.93 2.10 -8.97
C SER A 128 -16.40 1.74 -9.22
N ASP A 129 -16.99 1.02 -8.26
CA ASP A 129 -18.42 0.68 -8.24
C ASP A 129 -19.16 1.57 -7.24
N LYS A 130 -19.39 2.84 -7.61
CA LYS A 130 -19.81 3.89 -6.67
C LYS A 130 -18.85 4.00 -5.48
N GLY A 131 -17.58 3.78 -5.77
CA GLY A 131 -16.51 3.80 -4.79
C GLY A 131 -16.32 5.19 -4.20
N GLN A 132 -15.80 5.20 -2.99
CA GLN A 132 -15.45 6.41 -2.27
C GLN A 132 -14.16 6.19 -1.48
N LEU A 133 -13.52 7.29 -1.08
CA LEU A 133 -12.40 7.28 -0.14
C LEU A 133 -12.59 8.35 0.92
N ILE A 134 -11.79 8.24 1.97
CA ILE A 134 -11.61 9.31 2.95
C ILE A 134 -10.22 9.90 2.73
N ALA A 135 -10.14 11.21 2.54
CA ALA A 135 -8.88 11.94 2.39
C ALA A 135 -8.86 13.18 3.29
N GLY A 136 -8.36 13.01 4.50
CA GLY A 136 -8.27 14.07 5.51
C GLY A 136 -9.63 14.39 6.17
N PHE A 137 -9.70 15.62 6.67
CA PHE A 137 -10.88 16.15 7.36
C PHE A 137 -11.60 17.17 6.48
N ASN A 138 -12.92 17.26 6.62
CA ASN A 138 -13.76 18.16 5.82
C ASN A 138 -13.75 19.62 6.32
N GLN A 139 -13.01 19.88 7.39
CA GLN A 139 -12.87 21.17 8.04
C GLN A 139 -11.50 21.26 8.74
N GLU A 140 -11.05 22.48 9.03
CA GLU A 140 -9.89 22.69 9.88
C GLU A 140 -10.22 22.25 11.32
N LEU A 141 -9.26 21.57 11.96
CA LEU A 141 -9.43 21.03 13.30
C LEU A 141 -8.16 21.26 14.11
N ASP A 142 -8.34 21.57 15.39
CA ASP A 142 -7.30 21.40 16.39
C ASP A 142 -7.37 20.03 17.07
N ARG A 143 -6.39 19.76 17.93
CA ARG A 143 -6.29 18.51 18.67
C ARG A 143 -7.47 18.28 19.61
N GLU A 144 -7.99 19.32 20.25
CA GLU A 144 -9.07 19.18 21.23
C GLU A 144 -10.38 18.80 20.52
N GLN A 145 -10.72 19.49 19.43
CA GLN A 145 -11.87 19.19 18.58
C GLN A 145 -11.80 17.77 18.02
N TYR A 146 -10.65 17.36 17.49
CA TYR A 146 -10.44 15.98 17.03
C TYR A 146 -10.69 14.94 18.13
N LEU A 147 -10.14 15.17 19.33
CA LEU A 147 -10.29 14.25 20.45
C LEU A 147 -11.74 14.18 20.95
N GLN A 148 -12.48 15.28 20.92
CA GLN A 148 -13.92 15.29 21.25
C GLN A 148 -14.70 14.38 20.30
N HIS A 149 -14.45 14.46 18.99
CA HIS A 149 -15.10 13.58 18.00
C HIS A 149 -14.68 12.12 18.15
N LEU A 150 -13.39 11.85 18.41
CA LEU A 150 -12.87 10.51 18.65
C LEU A 150 -13.53 9.85 19.88
N ILE A 151 -13.53 10.53 21.03
CA ILE A 151 -14.09 10.02 22.28
C ILE A 151 -15.63 9.95 22.21
N GLY A 152 -16.26 10.90 21.53
CA GLY A 152 -17.70 10.98 21.34
C GLY A 152 -18.26 10.01 20.29
N GLY A 153 -17.42 9.29 19.55
CA GLY A 153 -17.85 8.36 18.50
C GLY A 153 -18.42 9.04 17.25
N THR A 154 -18.10 10.32 17.04
CA THR A 154 -18.63 11.14 15.94
C THR A 154 -17.57 11.48 14.88
N LEU A 155 -16.48 10.70 14.80
CA LEU A 155 -15.42 10.87 13.79
C LEU A 155 -15.95 11.01 12.37
N LYS A 156 -16.97 10.22 11.99
CA LYS A 156 -17.53 10.22 10.63
C LYS A 156 -18.04 11.61 10.19
N GLU A 157 -18.42 12.47 11.13
CA GLU A 157 -18.94 13.81 10.85
C GLU A 157 -17.85 14.76 10.34
N ILE A 158 -16.58 14.49 10.68
CA ILE A 158 -15.45 15.36 10.38
C ILE A 158 -14.53 14.82 9.29
N LEU A 159 -14.75 13.58 8.82
CA LEU A 159 -13.97 12.99 7.74
C LEU A 159 -14.40 13.56 6.39
N ASN A 160 -13.43 13.79 5.50
CA ASN A 160 -13.68 14.21 4.13
C ASN A 160 -13.89 12.99 3.24
N PHE A 161 -15.15 12.71 2.88
CA PHE A 161 -15.52 11.64 1.95
C PHE A 161 -15.53 12.17 0.52
N GLU A 162 -14.86 11.45 -0.37
CA GLU A 162 -14.79 11.77 -1.79
C GLU A 162 -15.26 10.58 -2.62
N ALA A 163 -16.20 10.82 -3.53
CA ALA A 163 -16.55 9.83 -4.55
C ALA A 163 -15.42 9.75 -5.58
N VAL A 164 -15.10 8.53 -6.02
CA VAL A 164 -13.99 8.27 -6.96
C VAL A 164 -14.47 7.59 -8.23
N ALA A 165 -13.78 7.85 -9.34
CA ALA A 165 -14.00 7.23 -10.63
C ALA A 165 -12.74 6.47 -11.09
N SER A 166 -12.93 5.50 -11.99
CA SER A 166 -11.81 4.85 -12.69
C SER A 166 -10.92 5.88 -13.37
N GLY A 167 -9.62 5.76 -13.16
CA GLY A 167 -8.61 6.67 -13.70
C GLY A 167 -8.19 7.79 -12.75
N ASP A 168 -8.91 8.02 -11.65
CA ASP A 168 -8.52 9.03 -10.66
C ASP A 168 -7.19 8.66 -9.98
N ILE A 169 -6.43 9.69 -9.60
CA ILE A 169 -5.13 9.56 -8.93
C ILE A 169 -5.14 10.38 -7.67
N TYR A 170 -4.68 9.76 -6.58
CA TYR A 170 -4.62 10.37 -5.26
C TYR A 170 -3.22 10.24 -4.68
N PHE A 171 -2.66 11.37 -4.27
CA PHE A 171 -1.42 11.38 -3.49
C PHE A 171 -1.73 11.46 -1.99
N MET A 172 -1.24 10.51 -1.22
CA MET A 172 -1.46 10.39 0.22
C MET A 172 -0.12 10.56 0.94
N PRO A 173 0.23 11.80 1.32
CA PRO A 173 1.43 12.04 2.12
C PRO A 173 1.27 11.43 3.51
N ALA A 174 2.40 10.96 4.08
CA ALA A 174 2.46 10.56 5.48
C ALA A 174 1.86 11.65 6.39
N GLY A 175 1.14 11.23 7.44
CA GLY A 175 0.40 12.10 8.34
C GLY A 175 -1.03 12.46 7.89
N ARG A 176 -1.44 12.18 6.66
CA ARG A 176 -2.84 12.34 6.22
C ARG A 176 -3.71 11.20 6.77
N VAL A 177 -4.76 11.55 7.52
CA VAL A 177 -5.81 10.61 7.90
C VAL A 177 -6.60 10.20 6.66
N HIS A 178 -6.76 8.91 6.43
CA HIS A 178 -7.44 8.41 5.23
C HIS A 178 -8.07 7.03 5.46
N ALA A 179 -8.88 6.60 4.50
CA ALA A 179 -9.37 5.23 4.37
C ALA A 179 -9.77 4.97 2.91
N ILE A 180 -9.62 3.74 2.46
CA ILE A 180 -10.21 3.28 1.19
C ILE A 180 -11.63 2.78 1.50
N GLY A 181 -12.62 3.33 0.81
CA GLY A 181 -14.01 2.91 0.96
C GLY A 181 -14.36 1.70 0.10
N SER A 182 -15.56 1.15 0.33
CA SER A 182 -16.05 0.00 -0.41
C SER A 182 -16.27 0.28 -1.90
N GLY A 183 -16.19 -0.77 -2.72
CA GLY A 183 -16.40 -0.71 -4.16
C GLY A 183 -15.19 -0.23 -4.95
N VAL A 184 -14.00 -0.13 -4.34
CA VAL A 184 -12.79 0.40 -4.97
C VAL A 184 -11.78 -0.73 -5.23
N LEU A 185 -11.36 -0.87 -6.48
CA LEU A 185 -10.13 -1.58 -6.86
C LEU A 185 -9.09 -0.53 -7.25
N LEU A 186 -7.94 -0.54 -6.59
CA LEU A 186 -6.87 0.43 -6.86
C LEU A 186 -5.49 -0.22 -6.93
N ALA A 187 -4.58 0.47 -7.62
CA ALA A 187 -3.14 0.22 -7.51
C ALA A 187 -2.55 1.21 -6.49
N GLU A 188 -1.80 0.69 -5.52
CA GLU A 188 -1.11 1.46 -4.49
C GLU A 188 0.40 1.36 -4.72
N ILE A 189 1.06 2.51 -4.81
CA ILE A 189 2.52 2.62 -4.82
C ILE A 189 2.91 3.42 -3.58
N GLN A 190 3.64 2.79 -2.68
CA GLN A 190 4.04 3.38 -1.40
C GLN A 190 5.51 3.12 -1.11
N GLN A 191 6.06 3.82 -0.11
CA GLN A 191 7.36 3.45 0.48
C GLN A 191 7.30 2.02 1.04
N THR A 192 8.45 1.33 1.10
CA THR A 192 8.57 0.01 1.74
C THR A 192 8.35 0.11 3.25
N SER A 193 7.10 -0.03 3.66
CA SER A 193 6.67 0.06 5.06
C SER A 193 5.28 -0.55 5.21
N ASP A 194 5.06 -1.32 6.27
CA ASP A 194 3.72 -1.82 6.64
C ASP A 194 3.19 -1.15 7.93
N VAL A 195 3.81 -0.02 8.32
CA VAL A 195 3.44 0.67 9.56
C VAL A 195 2.16 1.47 9.38
N THR A 196 1.14 1.09 10.15
CA THR A 196 -0.19 1.69 10.10
C THR A 196 -0.71 1.97 11.51
N TYR A 197 -1.12 3.21 11.78
CA TYR A 197 -1.85 3.54 12.99
C TYR A 197 -3.34 3.60 12.67
N ARG A 198 -4.08 2.58 13.09
CA ARG A 198 -5.54 2.54 12.93
C ARG A 198 -6.21 3.41 14.00
N ILE A 199 -7.10 4.28 13.57
CA ILE A 199 -7.87 5.20 14.42
C ILE A 199 -9.25 4.61 14.72
N TYR A 200 -9.93 4.12 13.69
CA TYR A 200 -11.29 3.58 13.79
C TYR A 200 -11.52 2.52 12.73
N ASP A 201 -12.09 1.37 13.11
CA ASP A 201 -12.31 0.23 12.21
C ASP A 201 -13.80 -0.15 12.10
N TRP A 202 -14.70 0.81 12.16
CA TRP A 202 -16.14 0.60 11.88
C TRP A 202 -16.86 -0.35 12.84
N ASP A 203 -16.33 -0.51 14.06
CA ASP A 203 -16.87 -1.36 15.14
C ASP A 203 -16.95 -2.86 14.77
N ARG A 204 -16.13 -3.31 13.83
CA ARG A 204 -16.04 -4.72 13.40
C ARG A 204 -15.04 -5.56 14.18
#